data_AF-A0A958MWB7-F1
#
_entry.id   AF-A0A958MWB7-F1
#
_cell.length_a   1.000
_cell.length_b   1.000
_cell.length_c   1.000
_cell.angle_alpha   90.00
_cell.angle_beta   90.00
_cell.angle_gamma   90.00
#
_symmetry.space_group_name_H-M   'P 1'
#
loop_
_entity.id
_entity.type
_entity.pdbx_description
1 polymer ?
#
loop_
_entity_poly.entity_id
_entity_poly.type
_entity_poly.pdbx_seq_one_letter_code
_entity_poly.pdbx_strand_id
1 'polypeptide(L)'
;MLLENLRNQEDKQSENWILNSVWAFFFIGTLVFFWPSLIKPFGFFEFWTIKGDLWSAITKVWPLYLWGTGMTMLAIISSGNLQYDQRDPGSLFAIGVIRSVLAGVLEEVCFRWLLFLSAMVMIPFMNWLLLGFMGLDIIKFIYVSILCPVANFFTLGWLEEYLLNGYGWAVAAAIVSSNGRFRNGHAYLGWGGFVNSWFIGMYLHLVVFTNGLIAAIIIHFLYDFFIFTLEAIMVGLAKKQRFS
;
A
#
# COMPACT_ATOMS: atom_id res chain seq x y z
N MET A 1 -24.75 -7.35 13.38
CA MET A 1 -24.55 -5.98 13.91
C MET A 1 -23.10 -5.52 13.85
N LEU A 2 -22.13 -6.10 14.59
CA LEU A 2 -20.72 -5.67 14.52
C LEU A 2 -20.09 -5.85 13.12
N LEU A 3 -20.23 -7.04 12.52
CA LEU A 3 -19.69 -7.34 11.18
C LEU A 3 -20.32 -6.48 10.06
N GLU A 4 -21.59 -6.14 10.21
CA GLU A 4 -22.32 -5.30 9.26
C GLU A 4 -21.88 -3.84 9.35
N ASN A 5 -21.62 -3.35 10.57
CA ASN A 5 -21.01 -2.04 10.78
C ASN A 5 -19.59 -1.97 10.21
N LEU A 6 -18.78 -3.03 10.37
CA LEU A 6 -17.42 -3.09 9.80
C LEU A 6 -17.45 -3.08 8.27
N ARG A 7 -18.35 -3.85 7.65
CA ARG A 7 -18.53 -3.87 6.19
C ARG A 7 -18.98 -2.51 5.65
N ASN A 8 -19.95 -1.87 6.31
CA ASN A 8 -20.41 -0.53 5.93
C ASN A 8 -19.31 0.54 6.10
N GLN A 9 -18.38 0.36 7.04
CA GLN A 9 -17.23 1.24 7.20
C GLN A 9 -16.19 1.01 6.09
N GLU A 10 -15.91 -0.24 5.73
CA GLU A 10 -15.03 -0.62 4.63
C GLU A 10 -15.53 -0.03 3.30
N ASP A 11 -16.82 -0.20 3.00
CA ASP A 11 -17.43 0.30 1.76
C ASP A 11 -17.29 1.83 1.67
N LYS A 12 -17.66 2.56 2.74
CA LYS A 12 -17.51 4.04 2.79
C LYS A 12 -16.07 4.49 2.70
N GLN A 13 -15.14 3.76 3.31
CA GLN A 13 -13.72 4.11 3.24
C GLN A 13 -13.19 3.90 1.83
N SER A 14 -13.63 2.82 1.15
CA SER A 14 -13.25 2.48 -0.22
C SER A 14 -13.66 3.54 -1.24
N GLU A 15 -14.91 4.00 -1.17
CA GLU A 15 -15.46 5.02 -2.06
C GLU A 15 -14.68 6.33 -1.96
N ASN A 16 -14.30 6.72 -0.75
CA ASN A 16 -13.62 7.97 -0.50
C ASN A 16 -12.23 8.03 -1.15
N TRP A 17 -11.41 6.98 -1.09
CA TRP A 17 -10.07 7.07 -1.68
C TRP A 17 -10.07 6.92 -3.21
N ILE A 18 -10.97 6.13 -3.80
CA ILE A 18 -11.09 6.04 -5.27
C ILE A 18 -11.45 7.41 -5.85
N LEU A 19 -12.47 8.05 -5.28
CA LEU A 19 -12.87 9.39 -5.72
C LEU A 19 -11.73 10.41 -5.57
N ASN A 20 -11.00 10.35 -4.45
CA ASN A 20 -9.83 11.20 -4.23
C ASN A 20 -8.72 10.95 -5.26
N SER A 21 -8.51 9.71 -5.69
CA SER A 21 -7.54 9.37 -6.72
C SER A 21 -7.96 9.88 -8.10
N VAL A 22 -9.25 9.80 -8.45
CA VAL A 22 -9.76 10.38 -9.70
C VAL A 22 -9.54 11.88 -9.72
N TRP A 23 -9.88 12.58 -8.63
CA TRP A 23 -9.58 14.00 -8.50
C TRP A 23 -8.08 14.29 -8.56
N ALA A 24 -7.25 13.49 -7.89
CA ALA A 24 -5.80 13.61 -7.94
C ALA A 24 -5.27 13.45 -9.37
N PHE A 25 -5.82 12.53 -10.17
CA PHE A 25 -5.45 12.37 -11.58
C PHE A 25 -5.68 13.65 -12.38
N PHE A 26 -6.88 14.22 -12.32
CA PHE A 26 -7.20 15.44 -13.08
C PHE A 26 -6.42 16.66 -12.56
N PHE A 27 -6.36 16.81 -11.24
CA PHE A 27 -5.67 17.92 -10.61
C PHE A 27 -4.16 17.89 -10.88
N ILE A 28 -3.49 16.78 -10.55
CA ILE A 28 -2.04 16.64 -10.76
C ILE A 28 -1.72 16.55 -12.24
N GLY A 29 -2.53 15.86 -13.05
CA GLY A 29 -2.35 15.81 -14.50
C GLY A 29 -2.33 17.23 -15.12
N THR A 30 -3.26 18.09 -14.68
CA THR A 30 -3.32 19.48 -15.13
C THR A 30 -2.12 20.29 -14.62
N LEU A 31 -1.78 20.18 -13.33
CA LEU A 31 -0.62 20.87 -12.77
C LEU A 31 0.69 20.46 -13.45
N VAL A 32 0.90 19.18 -13.71
CA VAL A 32 2.11 18.65 -14.34
C VAL A 32 2.16 18.99 -15.83
N PHE A 33 1.01 19.08 -16.50
CA PHE A 33 0.94 19.55 -17.89
C PHE A 33 1.48 20.98 -18.03
N PHE A 34 1.10 21.89 -17.13
CA PHE A 34 1.60 23.27 -17.15
C PHE A 34 2.96 23.44 -16.46
N TRP A 35 3.28 22.59 -15.48
CA TRP A 35 4.44 22.76 -14.60
C TRP A 35 5.12 21.42 -14.27
N PRO A 36 5.78 20.79 -15.26
CA PRO A 36 6.34 19.45 -15.11
C PRO A 36 7.46 19.35 -14.07
N SER A 37 8.07 20.48 -13.68
CA SER A 37 9.09 20.50 -12.63
C SER A 37 8.54 20.18 -11.23
N LEU A 38 7.22 20.24 -11.00
CA LEU A 38 6.61 20.02 -9.68
C LEU A 38 6.78 18.59 -9.15
N ILE A 39 6.91 17.61 -10.05
CA ILE A 39 7.03 16.19 -9.67
C ILE A 39 8.44 15.64 -9.92
N LYS A 40 9.42 16.50 -10.23
CA LYS A 40 10.81 16.07 -10.35
C LYS A 40 11.27 15.43 -9.02
N PRO A 41 12.03 14.32 -9.08
CA PRO A 41 12.75 13.80 -10.26
C PRO A 41 11.95 12.85 -11.16
N PHE A 42 10.66 12.64 -10.92
CA PHE A 42 9.82 11.71 -11.69
C PHE A 42 9.03 12.41 -12.80
N GLY A 43 8.61 11.64 -13.80
CA GLY A 43 7.60 12.03 -14.77
C GLY A 43 6.22 11.49 -14.40
N PHE A 44 5.15 12.04 -14.99
CA PHE A 44 3.78 11.64 -14.64
C PHE A 44 3.52 10.17 -14.92
N PHE A 45 4.01 9.63 -16.04
CA PHE A 45 3.88 8.22 -16.40
C PHE A 45 5.16 7.40 -16.17
N GLU A 46 6.15 7.93 -15.44
CA GLU A 46 7.47 7.31 -15.25
C GLU A 46 7.39 5.88 -14.71
N PHE A 47 6.47 5.64 -13.78
CA PHE A 47 6.33 4.34 -13.13
C PHE A 47 5.58 3.31 -13.98
N TRP A 48 4.94 3.67 -15.09
CA TRP A 48 4.21 2.71 -15.91
C TRP A 48 5.13 1.81 -16.74
N THR A 49 6.40 2.17 -16.87
CA THR A 49 7.42 1.36 -17.54
C THR A 49 7.97 0.32 -16.58
N ILE A 50 7.97 -0.95 -17.00
CA ILE A 50 8.65 -2.02 -16.26
C ILE A 50 10.17 -1.80 -16.34
N LYS A 51 10.83 -1.80 -15.18
CA LYS A 51 12.28 -1.65 -15.05
C LYS A 51 12.90 -2.98 -14.64
N GLY A 52 13.90 -3.43 -15.40
CA GLY A 52 14.59 -4.71 -15.16
C GLY A 52 13.75 -5.93 -15.50
N ASP A 53 14.12 -7.08 -14.91
CA ASP A 53 13.43 -8.36 -15.12
C ASP A 53 12.30 -8.55 -14.09
N LEU A 54 11.08 -8.76 -14.59
CA LEU A 54 9.88 -8.94 -13.77
C LEU A 54 9.98 -10.21 -12.91
N TRP A 55 10.56 -11.29 -13.44
CA TRP A 55 10.71 -12.52 -12.68
C TRP A 55 11.68 -12.36 -11.49
N SER A 56 12.79 -11.66 -11.71
CA SER A 56 13.71 -11.25 -10.65
C SER A 56 13.00 -10.41 -9.58
N ALA A 57 12.11 -9.49 -9.97
CA ALA A 57 11.33 -8.72 -9.01
C ALA A 57 10.43 -9.64 -8.16
N ILE A 58 9.63 -10.50 -8.81
CA ILE A 58 8.72 -11.43 -8.13
C ILE A 58 9.46 -12.36 -7.16
N THR A 59 10.65 -12.82 -7.52
CA THR A 59 11.43 -13.75 -6.68
C THR A 59 12.15 -13.03 -5.53
N LYS A 60 12.62 -11.79 -5.71
CA LYS A 60 13.29 -11.01 -4.66
C LYS A 60 12.35 -10.60 -3.52
N VAL A 61 11.06 -10.47 -3.82
CA VAL A 61 10.04 -10.10 -2.82
C VAL A 61 9.51 -11.28 -2.01
N TRP A 62 10.13 -12.46 -2.09
CA TRP A 62 9.72 -13.64 -1.30
C TRP A 62 9.58 -13.40 0.22
N PRO A 63 10.37 -12.53 0.89
CA PRO A 63 10.17 -12.28 2.31
C PRO A 63 8.79 -11.66 2.59
N LEU A 64 8.25 -10.88 1.65
CA LEU A 64 6.91 -10.30 1.73
C LEU A 64 5.83 -11.40 1.71
N TYR A 65 5.95 -12.35 0.78
CA TYR A 65 5.01 -13.48 0.69
C TYR A 65 5.06 -14.35 1.94
N LEU A 66 6.27 -14.63 2.45
CA LEU A 66 6.44 -15.37 3.70
C LEU A 66 5.82 -14.63 4.88
N TRP A 67 6.04 -13.32 4.98
CA TRP A 67 5.45 -12.49 6.03
C TRP A 67 3.92 -12.50 6.00
N GLY A 68 3.31 -12.25 4.83
CA GLY A 68 1.85 -12.25 4.70
C GLY A 68 1.22 -13.60 5.00
N THR A 69 1.80 -14.67 4.48
CA THR A 69 1.37 -16.05 4.73
C THR A 69 1.50 -16.39 6.22
N GLY A 70 2.63 -16.04 6.84
CA GLY A 70 2.90 -16.29 8.26
C GLY A 70 1.94 -15.53 9.17
N MET A 71 1.73 -14.23 8.93
CA MET A 71 0.79 -13.41 9.71
C MET A 71 -0.64 -13.92 9.58
N THR A 72 -1.06 -14.31 8.37
CA THR A 72 -2.38 -14.88 8.13
C THR A 72 -2.55 -16.21 8.86
N MET A 73 -1.55 -17.09 8.79
CA MET A 73 -1.57 -18.37 9.52
C MET A 73 -1.67 -18.16 11.03
N LEU A 74 -0.88 -17.23 11.59
CA LEU A 74 -0.93 -16.88 13.02
C LEU A 74 -2.29 -16.29 13.41
N ALA A 75 -2.87 -15.41 12.60
CA ALA A 75 -4.19 -14.84 12.84
C ALA A 75 -5.27 -15.94 12.85
N ILE A 76 -5.22 -16.86 11.88
CA ILE A 76 -6.12 -18.00 11.81
C ILE A 76 -6.00 -18.88 13.07
N ILE A 77 -4.78 -19.28 13.45
CA ILE A 77 -4.53 -20.13 14.62
C ILE A 77 -4.97 -19.43 15.91
N SER A 78 -4.57 -18.18 16.11
CA SER A 78 -4.86 -17.41 17.34
C SER A 78 -6.34 -17.09 17.52
N SER A 79 -7.09 -16.94 16.43
CA SER A 79 -8.54 -16.69 16.51
C SER A 79 -9.31 -17.87 17.10
N GLY A 80 -8.77 -19.10 17.05
CA GLY A 80 -9.47 -20.34 17.42
C GLY A 80 -10.74 -20.61 16.62
N ASN A 81 -11.07 -19.74 15.66
CA ASN A 81 -12.36 -19.61 15.00
C ASN A 81 -12.20 -19.67 13.47
N LEU A 82 -11.48 -20.69 12.99
CA LEU A 82 -11.63 -21.22 11.62
C LEU A 82 -13.10 -21.55 11.24
N GLN A 83 -13.98 -21.49 12.22
CA GLN A 83 -15.35 -21.94 12.21
C GLN A 83 -16.37 -20.93 11.67
N TYR A 84 -16.00 -19.65 11.49
CA TYR A 84 -17.00 -18.62 11.21
C TYR A 84 -17.35 -18.50 9.73
N ASP A 85 -16.49 -18.99 8.82
CA ASP A 85 -16.78 -18.92 7.40
C ASP A 85 -17.53 -20.16 6.88
N GLN A 86 -18.83 -19.99 6.67
CA GLN A 86 -19.69 -21.04 6.13
C GLN A 86 -19.49 -21.22 4.61
N ARG A 87 -18.84 -20.27 3.92
CA ARG A 87 -18.64 -20.32 2.47
C ARG A 87 -17.84 -21.56 2.05
N ASP A 88 -18.19 -22.13 0.91
CA ASP A 88 -17.43 -23.22 0.30
C ASP A 88 -15.98 -22.75 0.00
N PRO A 89 -14.96 -23.59 0.26
CA PRO A 89 -13.56 -23.27 -0.07
C PRO A 89 -13.35 -22.82 -1.52
N GLY A 90 -14.07 -23.40 -2.48
CA GLY A 90 -13.96 -23.01 -3.89
C GLY A 90 -14.45 -21.58 -4.14
N SER A 91 -15.59 -21.22 -3.55
CA SER A 91 -16.15 -19.87 -3.58
C SER A 91 -15.23 -18.86 -2.89
N LEU A 92 -14.62 -19.22 -1.75
CA LEU A 92 -13.63 -18.38 -1.07
C LEU A 92 -12.42 -18.09 -1.94
N PHE A 93 -11.87 -19.13 -2.56
CA PHE A 93 -10.75 -18.99 -3.48
C PHE A 93 -11.11 -18.10 -4.67
N ALA A 94 -12.24 -18.34 -5.34
CA ALA A 94 -12.67 -17.56 -6.50
C ALA A 94 -12.88 -16.08 -6.16
N ILE A 95 -13.57 -15.79 -5.04
CA ILE A 95 -13.75 -14.42 -4.55
C ILE A 95 -12.40 -13.79 -4.20
N GLY A 96 -11.52 -14.55 -3.55
CA GLY A 96 -10.16 -14.16 -3.21
C GLY A 96 -9.38 -13.71 -4.43
N VAL A 97 -9.34 -14.52 -5.49
CA VAL A 97 -8.65 -14.20 -6.75
C VAL A 97 -9.16 -12.89 -7.35
N ILE A 98 -10.48 -12.71 -7.45
CA ILE A 98 -11.08 -11.48 -8.00
C ILE A 98 -10.68 -10.27 -7.15
N ARG A 99 -10.73 -10.41 -5.82
CA ARG A 99 -10.30 -9.35 -4.89
C ARG A 99 -8.82 -9.04 -5.05
N SER A 100 -7.94 -10.04 -5.15
CA SER A 100 -6.51 -9.83 -5.37
C SER A 100 -6.22 -9.05 -6.64
N VAL A 101 -6.94 -9.32 -7.74
CA VAL A 101 -6.76 -8.58 -8.99
C VAL A 101 -7.22 -7.14 -8.83
N LEU A 102 -8.42 -6.92 -8.28
CA LEU A 102 -8.98 -5.59 -8.11
C LEU A 102 -8.16 -4.75 -7.12
N ALA A 103 -7.79 -5.31 -5.97
CA ALA A 103 -6.95 -4.65 -4.97
C ALA A 103 -5.57 -4.35 -5.54
N GLY A 104 -4.91 -5.33 -6.14
CA GLY A 104 -3.59 -5.16 -6.76
C GLY A 104 -3.58 -4.05 -7.82
N VAL A 105 -4.62 -3.93 -8.66
CA VAL A 105 -4.69 -2.84 -9.65
C VAL A 105 -5.06 -1.51 -9.00
N LEU A 106 -6.19 -1.45 -8.29
CA LEU A 106 -6.76 -0.19 -7.81
C LEU A 106 -5.91 0.45 -6.72
N GLU A 107 -5.42 -0.35 -5.76
CA GLU A 107 -4.64 0.17 -4.65
C GLU A 107 -3.26 0.65 -5.11
N GLU A 108 -2.59 -0.06 -6.03
CA GLU A 108 -1.31 0.41 -6.56
C GLU A 108 -1.45 1.69 -7.38
N VAL A 109 -2.44 1.75 -8.29
CA VAL A 109 -2.74 2.95 -9.07
C VAL A 109 -3.06 4.13 -8.15
N CYS A 110 -3.87 3.91 -7.11
CA CYS A 110 -4.26 4.98 -6.20
C CYS A 110 -3.12 5.43 -5.29
N PHE A 111 -2.50 4.51 -4.55
CA PHE A 111 -1.57 4.87 -3.49
C PHE A 111 -0.14 5.10 -3.99
N ARG A 112 0.32 4.35 -4.99
CA ARG A 112 1.73 4.37 -5.40
C ARG A 112 1.97 5.27 -6.60
N TRP A 113 0.89 5.64 -7.30
CA TRP A 113 0.95 6.60 -8.39
C TRP A 113 0.22 7.90 -8.06
N LEU A 114 -1.11 7.90 -7.97
CA LEU A 114 -1.89 9.15 -7.96
C LEU A 114 -1.77 9.93 -6.65
N LEU A 115 -2.02 9.28 -5.51
CA LEU A 115 -1.89 9.91 -4.19
C LEU A 115 -0.44 10.22 -3.84
N PHE A 116 0.50 9.39 -4.29
CA PHE A 116 1.94 9.65 -4.14
C PHE A 116 2.35 10.93 -4.90
N LEU A 117 2.07 11.04 -6.19
CA LEU A 117 2.38 12.24 -6.98
C LEU A 117 1.62 13.47 -6.46
N SER A 118 0.39 13.28 -5.97
CA SER A 118 -0.35 14.36 -5.32
C SER A 118 0.33 14.85 -4.06
N ALA A 119 0.78 13.94 -3.19
CA ALA A 119 1.50 14.27 -1.97
C ALA A 119 2.83 14.99 -2.27
N MET A 120 3.54 14.60 -3.34
CA MET A 120 4.79 15.28 -3.77
C MET A 120 4.58 16.77 -4.06
N VAL A 121 3.41 17.17 -4.55
CA VAL A 121 3.09 18.57 -4.84
C VAL A 121 2.48 19.25 -3.62
N MET A 122 1.51 18.60 -2.98
CA MET A 122 0.71 19.21 -1.91
C MET A 122 1.53 19.43 -0.64
N ILE A 123 2.43 18.52 -0.26
CA ILE A 123 3.18 18.66 0.99
C ILE A 123 4.16 19.85 0.95
N PRO A 124 4.99 20.04 -0.10
CA PRO A 124 5.81 21.23 -0.22
C PRO A 124 4.99 22.52 -0.28
N PHE A 125 3.86 22.51 -0.98
CA PHE A 125 2.95 23.65 -1.02
C PHE A 125 2.41 24.00 0.38
N MET A 126 1.98 22.99 1.15
CA MET A 126 1.55 23.18 2.54
C MET A 126 2.70 23.66 3.44
N ASN A 127 3.92 23.18 3.23
CA ASN A 127 5.09 23.65 3.97
C ASN A 127 5.35 25.13 3.68
N TRP A 128 5.27 25.53 2.41
CA TRP A 128 5.37 26.92 1.99
C TRP A 128 4.27 27.76 2.67
N LEU A 129 3.00 27.32 2.59
CA LEU A 129 1.86 28.03 3.19
C LEU A 129 2.01 28.21 4.71
N LEU A 130 2.52 27.19 5.41
CA LEU A 130 2.79 27.22 6.85
C LEU A 130 4.16 27.86 7.17
N LEU A 131 4.40 29.05 6.61
CA LEU A 131 5.56 29.91 6.87
C LEU A 131 6.92 29.38 6.35
N GLY A 132 6.95 28.34 5.52
CA GLY A 132 8.17 27.88 4.86
C GLY A 132 8.84 28.98 4.02
N PHE A 133 8.07 29.90 3.43
CA PHE A 133 8.61 31.08 2.72
C PHE A 133 9.36 32.06 3.64
N MET A 134 9.13 32.01 4.95
CA MET A 134 9.86 32.78 5.96
C MET A 134 11.05 32.00 6.54
N GLY A 135 11.38 30.83 5.97
CA GLY A 135 12.40 29.92 6.49
C GLY A 135 11.92 29.02 7.63
N LEU A 136 10.63 29.04 7.98
CA LEU A 136 10.03 28.17 9.00
C LEU A 136 9.51 26.89 8.36
N ASP A 137 10.43 25.97 8.05
CA ASP A 137 10.20 24.67 7.39
C ASP A 137 9.55 23.61 8.33
N ILE A 138 8.44 23.93 9.01
CA ILE A 138 7.86 23.07 10.07
C ILE A 138 7.45 21.69 9.55
N ILE A 139 6.75 21.61 8.42
CA ILE A 139 6.30 20.33 7.87
C ILE A 139 7.51 19.50 7.45
N LYS A 140 8.44 20.10 6.72
CA LYS A 140 9.68 19.45 6.32
C LYS A 140 10.48 18.96 7.53
N PHE A 141 10.57 19.74 8.61
CA PHE A 141 11.23 19.33 9.84
C PHE A 141 10.61 18.06 10.43
N ILE A 142 9.27 17.99 10.51
CA ILE A 142 8.55 16.80 11.00
C ILE A 142 8.87 15.57 10.15
N TYR A 143 8.81 15.70 8.82
CA TYR A 143 9.12 14.58 7.93
C TYR A 143 10.57 14.14 8.04
N VAL A 144 11.52 15.07 7.86
CA VAL A 144 12.95 14.74 7.76
C VAL A 144 13.50 14.29 9.11
N SER A 145 13.07 14.89 10.22
CA SER A 145 13.67 14.64 11.53
C SER A 145 12.97 13.53 12.32
N ILE A 146 11.71 13.22 12.01
CA ILE A 146 10.90 12.28 12.79
C ILE A 146 10.35 11.16 11.91
N LEU A 147 9.47 11.50 10.97
CA LEU A 147 8.69 10.47 10.28
C LEU A 147 9.53 9.62 9.32
N CYS A 148 10.45 10.21 8.57
CA CYS A 148 11.31 9.49 7.64
C CYS A 148 12.34 8.60 8.35
N PRO A 149 13.03 9.04 9.42
CA PRO A 149 13.87 8.15 10.23
C PRO A 149 13.10 6.97 10.83
N VAL A 150 11.89 7.23 11.37
CA VAL A 150 11.03 6.17 11.91
C VAL A 150 10.61 5.20 10.81
N ALA A 151 10.18 5.71 9.66
CA ALA A 151 9.83 4.88 8.51
C ALA A 151 11.02 4.04 8.03
N ASN A 152 12.22 4.64 7.94
CA ASN A 152 13.44 3.97 7.52
C ASN A 152 13.82 2.83 8.47
N PHE A 153 13.74 3.08 9.79
CA PHE A 153 13.96 2.09 10.83
C PHE A 153 13.03 0.88 10.66
N PHE A 154 11.73 1.12 10.48
CA PHE A 154 10.76 0.04 10.25
C PHE A 154 10.99 -0.67 8.90
N THR A 155 11.52 0.02 7.89
CA THR A 155 11.88 -0.63 6.62
C THR A 155 13.26 -1.27 6.62
N LEU A 156 13.93 -1.37 7.78
CA LEU A 156 15.27 -1.93 7.95
C LEU A 156 16.32 -1.31 7.02
N GLY A 157 16.17 -0.03 6.68
CA GLY A 157 17.07 0.68 5.78
C GLY A 157 16.85 0.41 4.28
N TRP A 158 15.93 -0.48 3.88
CA TRP A 158 15.73 -0.79 2.45
C TRP A 158 15.21 0.39 1.62
N LEU A 159 14.57 1.37 2.26
CA LEU A 159 14.11 2.60 1.63
C LEU A 159 15.00 3.81 1.94
N GLU A 160 16.19 3.61 2.49
CA GLU A 160 17.05 4.70 2.94
C GLU A 160 17.38 5.68 1.80
N GLU A 161 17.63 5.17 0.59
CA GLU A 161 17.85 5.97 -0.62
C GLU A 161 16.68 6.94 -0.91
N TYR A 162 15.44 6.49 -0.70
CA TYR A 162 14.26 7.27 -1.03
C TYR A 162 13.75 8.13 0.14
N LEU A 163 14.06 7.73 1.39
CA LEU A 163 13.59 8.40 2.59
C LEU A 163 14.59 9.42 3.14
N LEU A 164 15.90 9.13 3.05
CA LEU A 164 16.95 9.93 3.67
C LEU A 164 17.96 10.47 2.64
N ASN A 165 18.20 9.77 1.53
CA ASN A 165 19.35 10.03 0.65
C ASN A 165 18.99 10.37 -0.82
N GLY A 166 18.66 11.63 -1.10
CA GLY A 166 18.99 12.24 -2.40
C GLY A 166 17.85 12.57 -3.37
N TYR A 167 16.69 11.90 -3.31
CA TYR A 167 15.54 12.23 -4.17
C TYR A 167 14.79 13.50 -3.75
N GLY A 168 15.20 14.11 -2.63
CA GLY A 168 14.59 15.30 -2.05
C GLY A 168 13.53 14.97 -1.00
N TRP A 169 13.42 15.83 0.02
CA TRP A 169 12.53 15.60 1.16
C TRP A 169 11.04 15.46 0.78
N ALA A 170 10.63 16.06 -0.34
CA ALA A 170 9.26 15.96 -0.84
C ALA A 170 8.89 14.53 -1.27
N VAL A 171 9.84 13.80 -1.88
CA VAL A 171 9.64 12.40 -2.26
C VAL A 171 9.47 11.54 -1.02
N ALA A 172 10.37 11.70 -0.04
CA ALA A 172 10.29 10.99 1.24
C ALA A 172 8.97 11.26 1.96
N ALA A 173 8.55 12.53 2.04
CA ALA A 173 7.30 12.92 2.67
C ALA A 173 6.08 12.35 1.92
N ALA A 174 6.13 12.30 0.59
CA ALA A 174 5.08 11.71 -0.22
C ALA A 174 4.92 10.21 0.01
N ILE A 175 6.03 9.44 0.05
CA ILE A 175 6.02 7.99 0.38
C ILE A 175 5.34 7.77 1.72
N VAL A 176 5.78 8.48 2.76
CA VAL A 176 5.25 8.34 4.12
C VAL A 176 3.77 8.70 4.17
N SER A 177 3.34 9.72 3.43
CA SER A 177 1.95 10.20 3.44
C SER A 177 0.99 9.29 2.70
N SER A 178 1.34 8.90 1.47
CA SER A 178 0.53 7.97 0.68
C SER A 178 0.42 6.63 1.41
N ASN A 179 1.52 6.12 1.96
CA ASN A 179 1.52 4.90 2.73
C ASN A 179 0.77 5.04 4.07
N GLY A 180 0.87 6.18 4.75
CA GLY A 180 0.09 6.45 5.96
C GLY A 180 -1.42 6.39 5.69
N ARG A 181 -1.86 6.83 4.51
CA ARG A 181 -3.25 6.72 4.08
C ARG A 181 -3.64 5.29 3.73
N PHE A 182 -2.78 4.55 3.01
CA PHE A 182 -2.96 3.12 2.73
C PHE A 182 -3.13 2.31 4.01
N ARG A 183 -2.25 2.54 4.99
CA ARG A 183 -2.28 1.94 6.32
C ARG A 183 -3.58 2.22 7.06
N ASN A 184 -4.02 3.48 7.06
CA ASN A 184 -5.30 3.84 7.67
C ASN A 184 -6.49 3.15 6.98
N GLY A 185 -6.36 2.88 5.67
CA GLY A 185 -7.25 2.04 4.88
C GLY A 185 -7.48 0.65 5.48
N HIS A 186 -6.47 0.11 6.16
CA HIS A 186 -6.44 -1.26 6.69
C HIS A 186 -6.56 -1.32 8.21
N ALA A 187 -6.78 -0.19 8.88
CA ALA A 187 -6.88 -0.14 10.34
C ALA A 187 -8.10 -0.91 10.89
N TYR A 188 -9.12 -1.15 10.06
CA TYR A 188 -10.31 -1.94 10.41
C TYR A 188 -9.98 -3.42 10.70
N LEU A 189 -8.84 -3.92 10.21
CA LEU A 189 -8.29 -5.25 10.50
C LEU A 189 -7.56 -5.31 11.85
N GLY A 190 -7.65 -4.26 12.67
CA GLY A 190 -6.99 -4.14 13.96
C GLY A 190 -5.48 -3.87 13.85
N TRP A 191 -4.76 -4.07 14.96
CA TRP A 191 -3.31 -3.82 15.04
C TRP A 191 -2.51 -4.63 14.02
N GLY A 192 -2.90 -5.89 13.79
CA GLY A 192 -2.25 -6.75 12.81
C GLY A 192 -2.30 -6.15 11.41
N GLY A 193 -3.49 -5.77 10.93
CA GLY A 193 -3.63 -5.15 9.61
C GLY A 193 -3.02 -3.75 9.52
N PHE A 194 -3.10 -2.95 10.59
CA PHE A 194 -2.43 -1.64 10.65
C PHE A 194 -0.91 -1.77 10.48
N VAL A 195 -0.28 -2.68 11.22
CA VAL A 195 1.17 -2.90 11.13
C VAL A 195 1.55 -3.54 9.80
N ASN A 196 0.80 -4.55 9.36
CA ASN A 196 1.04 -5.28 8.12
C ASN A 196 0.97 -4.36 6.89
N SER A 197 -0.10 -3.57 6.76
CA SER A 197 -0.29 -2.62 5.66
C SER A 197 0.78 -1.54 5.61
N TRP A 198 1.31 -1.10 6.76
CA TRP A 198 2.44 -0.19 6.80
C TRP A 198 3.67 -0.80 6.10
N PHE A 199 4.12 -1.99 6.52
CA PHE A 199 5.32 -2.62 5.96
C PHE A 199 5.17 -2.98 4.49
N ILE A 200 4.04 -3.60 4.12
CA ILE A 200 3.77 -3.99 2.72
C ILE A 200 3.76 -2.75 1.85
N GLY A 201 3.05 -1.70 2.28
CA GLY A 201 2.90 -0.55 1.44
C GLY A 201 4.17 0.26 1.26
N MET A 202 5.04 0.33 2.27
CA MET A 202 6.41 0.85 2.10
C MET A 202 7.21 -0.02 1.12
N TYR A 203 7.15 -1.34 1.28
CA TYR A 203 7.89 -2.24 0.40
C TYR A 203 7.41 -2.19 -1.05
N LEU A 204 6.12 -1.99 -1.30
CA LEU A 204 5.60 -1.77 -2.65
C LEU A 204 6.07 -0.44 -3.25
N HIS A 205 6.29 0.60 -2.44
CA HIS A 205 6.97 1.81 -2.93
C HIS A 205 8.40 1.50 -3.41
N LEU A 206 9.16 0.66 -2.69
CA LEU A 206 10.48 0.22 -3.15
C LEU A 206 10.38 -0.48 -4.51
N VAL A 207 9.44 -1.42 -4.66
CA VAL A 207 9.20 -2.12 -5.93
C VAL A 207 8.84 -1.15 -7.07
N VAL A 208 8.02 -0.13 -6.81
CA VAL A 208 7.65 0.86 -7.82
C VAL A 208 8.88 1.65 -8.28
N PHE A 209 9.78 2.04 -7.37
CA PHE A 209 10.99 2.76 -7.74
C PHE A 209 12.00 1.89 -8.49
N THR A 210 12.15 0.62 -8.13
CA THR A 210 13.15 -0.28 -8.72
C THR A 210 12.65 -0.99 -9.99
N ASN A 211 11.36 -1.29 -10.08
CA ASN A 211 10.78 -2.18 -11.09
C ASN A 211 9.54 -1.61 -11.81
N GLY A 212 8.95 -0.52 -11.30
CA GLY A 212 7.76 0.10 -11.87
C GLY A 212 6.44 -0.41 -11.28
N LEU A 213 5.37 0.31 -11.62
CA LEU A 213 4.01 0.13 -11.12
C LEU A 213 3.40 -1.21 -11.54
N ILE A 214 3.64 -1.66 -12.77
CA ILE A 214 3.12 -2.95 -13.24
C ILE A 214 3.71 -4.10 -12.41
N ALA A 215 5.00 -4.03 -12.06
CA ALA A 215 5.62 -5.03 -11.19
C ALA A 215 4.99 -5.02 -9.79
N ALA A 216 4.73 -3.83 -9.22
CA ALA A 216 4.04 -3.71 -7.93
C ALA A 216 2.61 -4.27 -7.96
N ILE A 217 1.84 -4.02 -9.03
CA ILE A 217 0.49 -4.58 -9.22
C ILE A 217 0.54 -6.12 -9.18
N ILE A 218 1.47 -6.72 -9.93
CA ILE A 218 1.60 -8.18 -9.99
C ILE A 218 2.05 -8.75 -8.64
N ILE A 219 3.02 -8.12 -7.98
CA ILE A 219 3.50 -8.56 -6.67
C ILE A 219 2.40 -8.45 -5.61
N HIS A 220 1.61 -7.38 -5.62
CA HIS A 220 0.47 -7.22 -4.72
C HIS A 220 -0.61 -8.27 -5.00
N PHE A 221 -0.97 -8.48 -6.26
CA PHE A 221 -1.87 -9.57 -6.65
C PHE A 221 -1.39 -10.91 -6.10
N LEU A 222 -0.12 -11.26 -6.29
CA LEU A 222 0.45 -12.53 -5.82
C LEU A 222 0.42 -12.63 -4.29
N TYR A 223 0.74 -11.53 -3.60
CA TYR A 223 0.67 -11.45 -2.14
C TYR A 223 -0.73 -11.79 -1.63
N ASP A 224 -1.76 -11.13 -2.14
CA ASP A 224 -3.15 -11.40 -1.75
C ASP A 224 -3.60 -12.80 -2.18
N PHE A 225 -3.18 -13.23 -3.37
CA PHE A 225 -3.50 -14.55 -3.89
C PHE A 225 -3.01 -15.65 -2.95
N PHE A 226 -1.79 -15.54 -2.42
CA PHE A 226 -1.27 -16.50 -1.44
C PHE A 226 -2.08 -16.49 -0.14
N ILE A 227 -2.47 -15.31 0.35
CA ILE A 227 -3.29 -15.16 1.56
C ILE A 227 -4.65 -15.84 1.39
N PHE A 228 -5.39 -15.51 0.33
CA PHE A 228 -6.71 -16.09 0.10
C PHE A 228 -6.66 -17.58 -0.24
N THR A 229 -5.59 -18.04 -0.89
CA THR A 229 -5.35 -19.47 -1.12
C THR A 229 -5.15 -20.21 0.20
N LEU A 230 -4.32 -19.66 1.09
CA LEU A 230 -4.12 -20.23 2.43
C LEU A 230 -5.43 -20.27 3.21
N GLU A 231 -6.20 -19.19 3.20
CA GLU A 231 -7.51 -19.12 3.87
C GLU A 231 -8.46 -20.21 3.35
N ALA A 232 -8.60 -20.34 2.03
CA ALA A 232 -9.44 -21.37 1.42
C ALA A 232 -9.01 -22.80 1.80
N ILE A 233 -7.70 -23.07 1.79
CA ILE A 233 -7.15 -24.37 2.22
C ILE A 233 -7.50 -24.64 3.68
N MET A 234 -7.27 -23.66 4.56
CA MET A 234 -7.49 -23.83 6.00
C MET A 234 -8.98 -24.05 6.33
N VAL A 235 -9.89 -23.33 5.65
CA VAL A 235 -11.34 -23.56 5.77
C VAL A 235 -11.72 -24.96 5.27
N GLY A 236 -11.15 -25.40 4.15
CA GLY A 236 -11.37 -26.75 3.62
C GLY A 236 -10.94 -27.86 4.59
N LEU A 237 -9.75 -27.72 5.20
CA LEU A 237 -9.24 -28.66 6.21
C LEU A 237 -10.12 -28.68 7.47
N ALA A 238 -10.52 -27.50 7.97
CA ALA A 238 -11.39 -27.39 9.14
C ALA A 238 -12.76 -28.03 8.90
N LYS A 239 -13.34 -27.88 7.70
CA LYS A 239 -14.58 -28.55 7.31
C LYS A 239 -14.41 -30.07 7.28
N LYS A 240 -13.32 -30.58 6.68
CA LYS A 240 -13.06 -32.02 6.61
C LYS A 240 -12.99 -32.67 8.00
N GLN A 241 -12.34 -32.04 8.97
CA GLN A 241 -12.21 -32.57 10.33
C GLN A 241 -13.54 -32.66 11.10
N ARG A 242 -14.57 -31.88 10.73
CA ARG A 242 -15.88 -31.96 11.39
C ARG A 242 -16.75 -33.13 10.92
N PHE A 243 -16.48 -33.64 9.73
CA PHE A 243 -17.28 -34.70 9.10
C PHE A 243 -16.57 -36.06 9.10
N SER A 244 -15.35 -36.14 9.64
CA SER A 244 -14.60 -37.36 9.91
C SER A 244 -14.82 -37.82 11.35
#